data_AF-A0A424NRM5-F1
#
_entry.id   AF-A0A424NRM5-F1
#
_cell.length_a   1.000
_cell.length_b   1.000
_cell.length_c   1.000
_cell.angle_alpha   90.00
_cell.angle_beta   90.00
_cell.angle_gamma   90.00
#
_symmetry.space_group_name_H-M   'P 1'
#
loop_
_entity.id
_entity.type
_entity.pdbx_description
1 polymer ?
#
loop_
_entity_poly.entity_id
_entity_poly.type
_entity_poly.pdbx_seq_one_letter_code
_entity_poly.pdbx_strand_id
1 'polypeptide(L)' 'IDELLNNSLMLITALNTKIGYYKSAEIANFAFKKNISLKEAAIKLNYVSEEDFDKWVRPEDMTGNDKN' A
#
# COMPACT_ATOMS: atom_id res chain seq x y z
N ILE A 1 -16.21 -6.52 0.86
CA ILE A 1 -14.90 -7.22 0.95
C ILE A 1 -14.01 -6.81 -0.24
N ASP A 2 -14.59 -6.62 -1.42
CA ASP A 2 -13.86 -6.22 -2.64
C ASP A 2 -13.13 -4.87 -2.55
N GLU A 3 -13.68 -3.85 -1.89
CA GLU A 3 -12.95 -2.58 -1.72
C GLU A 3 -11.68 -2.72 -0.87
N LEU A 4 -11.70 -3.52 0.19
CA LEU A 4 -10.52 -3.77 1.02
C LEU A 4 -9.44 -4.54 0.25
N LEU A 5 -9.87 -5.49 -0.59
CA LEU A 5 -8.99 -6.27 -1.47
C LEU A 5 -8.43 -5.42 -2.61
N ASN A 6 -9.27 -4.61 -3.27
CA ASN A 6 -8.87 -3.71 -4.35
C ASN A 6 -7.91 -2.63 -3.84
N ASN A 7 -8.21 -2.05 -2.67
CA ASN A 7 -7.28 -1.13 -2.01
C ASN A 7 -5.97 -1.85 -1.70
N SER A 8 -6.00 -3.05 -1.10
CA SER A 8 -4.76 -3.77 -0.77
C SER A 8 -3.90 -4.13 -1.99
N LEU A 9 -4.52 -4.54 -3.10
CA LEU A 9 -3.82 -4.91 -4.33
C LEU A 9 -3.19 -3.70 -5.03
N MET A 10 -3.91 -2.57 -5.10
CA MET A 10 -3.40 -1.33 -5.68
C MET A 10 -2.24 -0.76 -4.84
N LEU A 11 -2.38 -0.79 -3.52
CA LEU A 11 -1.35 -0.37 -2.57
C LEU A 11 -0.06 -1.19 -2.72
N ILE A 12 -0.18 -2.52 -2.79
CA ILE A 12 0.96 -3.41 -3.02
C ILE A 12 1.62 -3.16 -4.37
N THR A 13 0.84 -2.82 -5.40
CA THR A 13 1.39 -2.56 -6.75
C THR A 13 2.23 -1.29 -6.77
N ALA A 14 1.74 -0.20 -6.16
CA ALA A 14 2.49 1.04 -6.04
C ALA A 14 3.78 0.85 -5.21
N LEU A 15 3.70 0.09 -4.11
CA LEU A 15 4.85 -0.26 -3.29
C LEU A 15 5.85 -1.14 -4.06
N ASN A 16 5.38 -2.15 -4.81
CA ASN A 16 6.23 -3.05 -5.59
C ASN A 16 7.16 -2.30 -6.53
N THR A 17 6.68 -1.25 -7.20
CA THR A 17 7.49 -0.44 -8.13
C THR A 17 8.55 0.40 -7.42
N LYS A 18 8.38 0.72 -6.13
CA LYS A 18 9.26 1.61 -5.36
C LYS A 18 10.25 0.85 -4.49
N ILE A 19 9.78 -0.15 -3.76
CA ILE A 19 10.57 -0.90 -2.78
C ILE A 19 10.82 -2.36 -3.17
N GLY A 20 10.25 -2.81 -4.30
CA GLY A 20 10.38 -4.17 -4.82
C GLY A 20 9.35 -5.15 -4.26
N TYR A 21 9.23 -6.29 -4.94
CA TYR A 21 8.26 -7.34 -4.63
C TYR A 21 8.40 -7.90 -3.21
N TYR A 22 9.63 -8.27 -2.81
CA TYR A 22 9.88 -8.91 -1.52
C TYR A 22 9.46 -8.03 -0.33
N LYS A 23 9.84 -6.75 -0.33
CA LYS A 23 9.51 -5.83 0.77
C LYS A 23 8.01 -5.56 0.85
N SER A 24 7.35 -5.40 -0.29
CA SER A 24 5.90 -5.18 -0.34
C SER A 24 5.10 -6.40 0.11
N ALA A 25 5.54 -7.61 -0.28
CA ALA A 25 4.94 -8.86 0.18
C ALA A 25 5.08 -9.04 1.70
N GLU A 26 6.21 -8.60 2.27
CA GLU A 26 6.42 -8.62 3.72
C GLU A 26 5.50 -7.62 4.44
N ILE A 27 5.36 -6.40 3.93
CA ILE A 27 4.39 -5.40 4.44
C ILE A 27 2.98 -5.97 4.44
N ALA A 28 2.55 -6.59 3.34
CA ALA A 28 1.23 -7.19 3.20
C ALA A 28 0.99 -8.30 4.23
N ASN A 29 1.95 -9.22 4.37
CA ASN A 29 1.87 -10.29 5.36
C ASN A 29 1.85 -9.76 6.79
N PHE A 30 2.66 -8.73 7.08
CA PHE A 30 2.71 -8.13 8.41
C PHE A 30 1.40 -7.41 8.74
N ALA A 31 0.87 -6.61 7.80
CA ALA A 31 -0.43 -5.95 7.91
C ALA A 31 -1.54 -6.96 8.19
N PHE A 32 -1.61 -8.04 7.41
CA PHE A 32 -2.60 -9.09 7.57
C PHE A 32 -2.49 -9.80 8.93
N LYS A 33 -1.27 -10.24 9.30
CA LYS A 33 -1.03 -10.94 10.58
C LYS A 33 -1.32 -10.08 11.81
N LYS A 34 -1.07 -8.77 11.72
CA LYS A 34 -1.28 -7.82 12.81
C LYS A 34 -2.64 -7.14 12.77
N ASN A 35 -3.44 -7.38 11.73
CA ASN A 35 -4.71 -6.73 11.48
C ASN A 35 -4.59 -5.18 11.49
N ILE A 36 -3.51 -4.67 10.88
CA ILE A 36 -3.24 -3.23 10.75
C ILE A 36 -3.25 -2.83 9.28
N SER A 37 -3.23 -1.53 9.00
CA SER A 37 -3.15 -1.03 7.63
C SER A 37 -1.79 -1.30 6.97
N LEU A 38 -1.76 -1.31 5.63
CA LEU A 38 -0.51 -1.42 4.86
C LEU A 38 0.44 -0.24 5.15
N LYS A 39 -0.10 0.97 5.39
CA LYS A 39 0.67 2.15 5.79
C LYS A 39 1.39 1.92 7.11
N GLU A 40 0.65 1.49 8.13
CA GLU A 40 1.23 1.21 9.45
C GLU A 40 2.27 0.09 9.38
N ALA A 41 2.01 -0.97 8.60
CA ALA A 41 2.98 -2.03 8.39
C ALA A 41 4.26 -1.54 7.70
N ALA A 42 4.14 -0.70 6.67
CA ALA A 42 5.28 -0.13 5.94
C ALA A 42 6.18 0.74 6.83
N ILE A 43 5.56 1.55 7.69
CA ILE A 43 6.24 2.40 8.66
C ILE A 43 6.87 1.54 9.78
N LYS A 44 6.14 0.55 10.32
CA LYS A 44 6.65 -0.33 11.40
C LYS A 44 7.83 -1.21 10.95
N LEU A 45 7.82 -1.65 9.70
CA LEU A 45 8.94 -2.39 9.11
C LEU A 45 10.09 -1.45 8.68
N ASN A 46 9.90 -0.14 8.83
CA ASN A 46 10.88 0.89 8.49
C ASN A 46 11.33 0.81 7.03
N TYR A 47 10.46 0.30 6.16
CA TYR A 47 10.69 0.16 4.72
C TYR A 47 10.30 1.41 3.94
N VAL A 48 9.34 2.16 4.46
CA VAL A 48 8.83 3.39 3.86
C VAL A 48 8.53 4.37 4.99
N SER A 49 8.93 5.63 4.81
CA SER A 49 8.52 6.70 5.72
C SER A 49 7.04 7.03 5.50
N GLU A 50 6.39 7.67 6.49
CA GLU A 50 5.01 8.12 6.32
C GLU A 50 4.85 9.05 5.10
N GLU A 51 5.79 9.99 4.93
CA GLU A 51 5.78 10.94 3.81
C GLU A 51 5.95 10.25 2.46
N ASP A 52 6.84 9.25 2.35
CA ASP A 52 7.04 8.51 1.11
C ASP A 52 5.83 7.65 0.77
N PHE A 53 5.21 7.05 1.79
CA PHE A 53 3.99 6.29 1.61
C PHE A 53 2.88 7.19 1.08
N ASP A 54 2.63 8.34 1.71
CA ASP A 54 1.59 9.28 1.26
C ASP A 54 1.91 9.95 -0.10
N LYS A 55 3.19 10.00 -0.50
CA LYS A 55 3.59 10.44 -1.85
C LYS A 55 3.34 9.37 -2.91
N TRP A 56 3.55 8.10 -2.60
CA TRP A 56 3.44 7.01 -3.57
C TRP A 56 2.04 6.40 -3.62
N VAL A 57 1.36 6.41 -2.49
CA VAL A 57 0.01 5.92 -2.28
C VAL A 57 -0.90 7.13 -2.13
N ARG A 58 -1.47 7.53 -3.25
CA ARG A 58 -2.50 8.56 -3.31
C ARG A 58 -3.78 7.94 -3.83
N PRO A 59 -4.77 7.66 -2.97
CA PRO A 59 -6.07 7.15 -3.41
C PRO A 59 -6.69 8.06 -4.48
N GLU A 60 -6.46 9.37 -4.36
CA GLU A 60 -6.86 10.42 -5.29
C GLU A 60 -6.25 10.30 -6.71
N ASP A 61 -5.01 9.81 -6.84
CA ASP A 61 -4.40 9.48 -8.15
C ASP A 61 -4.79 8.08 -8.65
N MET A 62 -5.29 7.23 -7.75
CA MET A 62 -5.63 5.83 -8.03
C MET A 62 -7.11 5.64 -8.37
N THR A 63 -7.98 6.60 -8.03
CA THR A 63 -9.30 6.72 -8.63
C THR A 63 -9.15 7.41 -9.97
N GLY A 64 -9.11 6.65 -11.05
CA GLY A 64 -9.41 7.16 -12.38
C GLY A 64 -10.80 7.79 -12.33
N ASN A 65 -10.87 9.08 -12.05
CA ASN A 65 -12.05 9.90 -12.24
C ASN A 65 -12.14 10.16 -13.76
N ASP A 66 -12.35 9.08 -14.52
CA ASP A 66 -12.93 9.14 -15.86
C ASP A 66 -14.41 9.47 -15.65
N LYS A 67 -14.67 10.73 -15.29
CA LYS A 67 -15.98 11.32 -15.49
C LYS A 67 -16.05 11.70 -16.97
N ASN A 68 -16.62 10.81 -17.76
CA ASN A 68 -17.30 11.18 -19.00
C ASN A 68 -18.61 10.40 -19.12
#